data_AF-A0A327SZM8-F1
#
_entry.id   AF-A0A327SZM8-F1
#
_cell.length_a   1.000
_cell.length_b   1.000
_cell.length_c   1.000
_cell.angle_alpha   90.00
_cell.angle_beta   90.00
_cell.angle_gamma   90.00
#
_symmetry.space_group_name_H-M   'P 1'
#
loop_
_entity.id
_entity.type
_entity.pdbx_description
1 polymer ?
#
loop_
_entity_poly.entity_id
_entity_poly.type
_entity_poly.pdbx_seq_one_letter_code
_entity_poly.pdbx_strand_id
1 'polypeptide(L)' 'MTSADLVQLAGPISTENGPGLFLRFILIASFVGVGLMVWALARANRDGAKRDAARESAGEAERTGAAGRTADDLN' A
#
# COMPACT_ATOMS: atom_id res chain seq x y z
N MET A 1 -23.26 -27.23 39.42
CA MET A 1 -22.70 -26.38 38.34
C MET A 1 -23.21 -26.92 37.03
N THR A 2 -24.09 -26.18 36.37
CA THR A 2 -24.75 -26.62 35.14
C THR A 2 -24.20 -25.84 33.94
N SER A 3 -24.29 -26.39 32.74
CA SER A 3 -23.84 -25.72 31.51
C SER A 3 -24.57 -24.37 31.26
N ALA A 4 -25.77 -24.21 31.82
CA ALA A 4 -26.51 -22.96 31.79
C ALA A 4 -25.82 -21.84 32.62
N ASP A 5 -25.16 -22.20 33.72
CA ASP A 5 -24.39 -21.26 34.53
C ASP A 5 -23.13 -20.78 33.77
N LEU A 6 -22.51 -21.65 32.97
CA LEU A 6 -21.37 -21.29 32.10
C LEU A 6 -21.79 -20.32 30.97
N VAL A 7 -22.97 -20.52 30.39
CA VAL A 7 -23.50 -19.63 29.34
C VAL A 7 -23.95 -18.29 29.93
N GLN A 8 -24.54 -18.28 31.13
CA GLN A 8 -24.89 -17.02 31.83
C GLN A 8 -23.65 -16.26 32.31
N LEU A 9 -22.55 -16.94 32.63
CA LEU A 9 -21.28 -16.27 32.96
C LEU A 9 -20.55 -15.74 31.71
N ALA A 10 -20.71 -16.41 30.57
CA ALA A 10 -20.09 -16.02 29.30
C ALA A 10 -20.88 -14.95 28.52
N GLY A 11 -22.19 -14.84 28.76
CA GLY A 11 -23.08 -13.86 28.12
C GLY A 11 -22.60 -12.40 28.25
N PRO A 12 -22.25 -11.92 29.46
CA PRO A 12 -21.82 -10.53 29.68
C PRO A 12 -20.44 -10.20 29.10
N ILE A 13 -19.60 -11.20 28.78
CA ILE A 13 -18.25 -10.99 28.23
C ILE A 13 -18.30 -10.68 26.71
N SER A 14 -19.39 -11.06 26.04
CA SER A 14 -19.49 -11.03 24.57
C SER A 14 -20.20 -9.80 24.00
N THR A 15 -21.04 -9.10 24.78
CA THR A 15 -22.05 -8.17 24.23
C THR A 15 -21.86 -6.68 24.55
N GLU A 16 -21.19 -6.27 25.63
CA GLU A 16 -21.00 -4.85 25.98
C GLU A 16 -19.52 -4.54 26.21
N ASN A 17 -18.84 -3.92 25.24
CA ASN A 17 -17.45 -3.44 25.37
C ASN A 17 -16.44 -4.44 26.00
N GLY A 18 -16.70 -5.75 25.85
CA GLY A 18 -15.87 -6.81 26.41
C GLY A 18 -14.61 -7.13 25.57
N PRO A 19 -13.80 -8.10 26.00
CA PRO A 19 -12.53 -8.49 25.38
C PRO A 19 -12.59 -8.72 23.85
N GLY A 20 -13.76 -9.09 23.34
CA GLY A 20 -14.00 -9.26 21.89
C GLY A 20 -13.86 -7.97 21.07
N LEU A 21 -14.06 -6.78 21.65
CA LEU A 21 -13.90 -5.50 20.95
C LEU A 21 -12.41 -5.22 20.67
N PHE A 22 -11.55 -5.43 21.66
CA PHE A 22 -10.10 -5.30 21.53
C PHE A 22 -9.54 -6.29 20.49
N LEU A 23 -10.02 -7.53 20.51
CA LEU A 23 -9.63 -8.53 19.52
C LEU A 23 -10.04 -8.12 18.09
N ARG A 24 -11.24 -7.55 17.91
CA ARG A 24 -11.69 -6.99 16.62
C ARG A 24 -10.79 -5.84 16.16
N PHE A 25 -10.43 -4.93 17.06
CA PHE A 25 -9.54 -3.82 16.72
C PHE A 25 -8.16 -4.30 16.29
N ILE A 26 -7.55 -5.25 17.01
CA ILE A 26 -6.26 -5.82 16.62
C ILE A 26 -6.35 -6.51 15.27
N LEU A 27 -7.39 -7.32 15.04
CA LEU A 27 -7.59 -7.98 13.75
C LEU A 27 -7.69 -6.96 12.62
N ILE A 28 -8.54 -5.94 12.77
CA ILE A 28 -8.70 -4.87 11.78
C ILE A 28 -7.38 -4.14 11.56
N ALA A 29 -6.69 -3.74 12.63
CA ALA A 29 -5.40 -3.06 12.54
C ALA A 29 -4.34 -3.90 11.84
N SER A 30 -4.33 -5.22 12.07
CA SER A 30 -3.43 -6.15 11.39
C SER A 30 -3.69 -6.19 9.89
N PHE A 31 -4.95 -6.30 9.47
CA PHE A 31 -5.31 -6.27 8.04
C PHE A 31 -4.97 -4.92 7.40
N VAL A 32 -5.25 -3.81 8.09
CA VAL A 32 -4.90 -2.47 7.62
C VAL A 32 -3.38 -2.31 7.51
N GLY A 33 -2.61 -2.79 8.48
CA GLY A 33 -1.14 -2.75 8.46
C GLY A 33 -0.55 -3.50 7.27
N VAL A 34 -1.02 -4.72 7.00
CA VAL A 34 -0.59 -5.48 5.82
C VAL A 34 -1.04 -4.78 4.53
N GLY A 35 -2.26 -4.27 4.49
CA GLY A 35 -2.78 -3.53 3.33
C GLY A 35 -1.94 -2.28 3.02
N LEU A 36 -1.56 -1.51 4.04
CA LEU A 36 -0.68 -0.36 3.91
C LEU A 36 0.73 -0.75 3.48
N MET A 37 1.26 -1.87 3.97
CA MET A 37 2.57 -2.39 3.54
C MET A 37 2.56 -2.77 2.06
N VAL A 38 1.54 -3.49 1.60
CA VAL A 38 1.36 -3.85 0.19
C VAL A 38 1.16 -2.60 -0.67
N TRP A 39 0.35 -1.66 -0.20
CA TRP A 39 0.14 -0.38 -0.88
C TRP A 39 1.43 0.42 -1.01
N ALA A 40 2.25 0.48 0.04
CA ALA A 40 3.54 1.16 0.03
C ALA A 40 4.52 0.52 -0.97
N LEU A 41 4.59 -0.81 -1.02
CA LEU A 41 5.39 -1.53 -2.02
C LEU A 41 4.91 -1.24 -3.45
N ALA A 42 3.61 -1.32 -3.70
CA ALA A 42 3.03 -1.03 -5.01
C ALA A 42 3.25 0.44 -5.41
N ARG A 43 3.13 1.36 -4.46
CA ARG A 43 3.36 2.79 -4.64
C ARG A 43 4.83 3.09 -4.98
N ALA A 44 5.76 2.46 -4.27
CA ALA A 44 7.20 2.58 -4.52
C ALA A 44 7.58 2.04 -5.91
N ASN A 45 6.98 0.92 -6.33
CA ASN A 45 7.20 0.37 -7.67
C ASN A 45 6.70 1.33 -8.78
N ARG A 46 5.55 1.98 -8.56
CA ARG A 46 5.05 3.03 -9.48
C ARG A 46 5.97 4.25 -9.52
N ASP A 47 6.55 4.66 -8.39
CA ASP A 47 7.48 5.79 -8.37
C ASP A 47 8.83 5.44 -9.02
N GLY A 48 9.30 4.20 -8.89
CA GLY A 48 10.44 3.67 -9.63
C GLY A 48 10.20 3.71 -11.14
N ALA A 49 9.09 3.12 -11.60
CA ALA A 49 8.72 3.12 -13.02
C ALA A 49 8.59 4.52 -13.62
N LYS A 50 8.07 5.50 -12.86
CA LYS A 50 8.03 6.91 -13.28
C LYS A 50 9.41 7.53 -13.42
N ARG A 51 10.35 7.20 -12.54
CA ARG A 51 11.74 7.69 -12.60
C ARG A 51 12.49 7.10 -13.78
N ASP A 52 12.26 5.83 -14.09
CA ASP A 52 12.90 5.16 -15.22
C ASP A 52 12.35 5.71 -16.55
N ALA A 53 11.02 5.88 -16.64
CA ALA A 53 10.39 6.56 -17.79
C ALA A 53 10.87 8.01 -17.96
N ALA A 54 11.12 8.73 -16.86
CA ALA A 54 11.68 10.09 -16.91
C ALA A 54 13.12 10.12 -17.43
N ARG A 55 13.93 9.08 -17.16
CA ARG A 55 15.29 8.97 -17.70
C ARG A 55 15.31 8.63 -19.18
N GLU A 56 14.42 7.73 -19.60
CA GLU A 56 14.30 7.33 -21.00
C GLU A 56 13.83 8.50 -21.87
N SER A 57 12.82 9.24 -21.42
CA SER A 57 12.36 10.46 -22.10
C SER A 57 13.41 11.58 -22.14
N ALA A 58 14.21 11.74 -21.08
CA ALA A 58 15.33 12.70 -21.09
C ALA A 58 16.42 12.30 -22.09
N GLY A 59 16.79 11.01 -22.15
CA GLY A 59 17.77 10.51 -23.12
C GLY A 59 17.31 10.64 -24.58
N GLU A 60 16.01 10.45 -24.83
CA GLU A 60 15.43 10.61 -26.17
C GLU A 60 15.34 12.10 -26.57
N ALA A 61 15.03 12.99 -25.63
CA ALA A 61 15.06 14.44 -25.85
C ALA A 61 16.47 14.95 -26.19
N GLU A 62 17.51 14.40 -25.55
CA GLU A 62 18.90 14.74 -25.87
C GLU A 62 19.33 14.20 -27.25
N ARG A 63 18.94 12.97 -27.62
CA ARG A 63 19.25 12.41 -28.95
C ARG A 63 18.56 13.17 -30.08
N THR A 64 17.29 13.51 -29.90
CA THR A 64 16.53 14.29 -30.89
C THR A 64 17.06 15.72 -31.02
N GLY A 65 17.42 16.36 -29.89
CA GLY A 65 18.08 17.66 -29.90
C GLY A 65 19.48 17.65 -30.53
N ALA A 66 20.27 16.59 -30.30
CA ALA A 66 21.57 16.41 -30.92
C ALA A 66 21.44 16.16 -32.44
N ALA A 67 20.50 15.31 -32.85
CA ALA A 67 20.21 15.02 -34.26
C ALA A 67 19.74 16.28 -35.02
N GLY A 68 18.90 17.11 -34.40
CA GLY A 68 18.48 18.40 -34.96
C GLY A 68 19.64 19.36 -35.17
N ARG A 69 20.52 19.51 -34.17
CA ARG A 69 21.69 20.38 -34.27
C ARG A 69 22.67 19.93 -35.34
N THR A 70 22.89 18.62 -35.48
CA THR A 70 23.74 18.08 -36.56
C THR A 70 23.14 18.25 -37.95
N ALA A 71 21.82 18.34 -38.07
CA ALA A 71 21.16 18.61 -39.36
C ALA A 71 21.27 20.08 -39.74
N ASP A 72 21.23 20.99 -38.75
CA ASP A 72 21.39 22.43 -38.98
C ASP A 72 22.84 22.82 -39.34
N ASP A 73 23.86 22.12 -38.83
CA ASP A 73 25.28 22.38 -39.12
C ASP A 73 25.73 21.92 -40.53
N LEU A 74 24.92 21.12 -41.23
CA LEU A 74 25.24 20.58 -42.56
C LEU A 74 24.62 21.37 -43.72
N ASN A 75 23.92 22.47 -43.43
CA ASN A 75 23.21 23.32 -44.39
C ASN A 75 23.86 24.70 -44.50
#